data_AF-A0A1B9MQ01-F1
#
_entry.id   AF-A0A1B9MQ01-F1
#
_cell.length_a   1.000
_cell.length_b   1.000
_cell.length_c   1.000
_cell.angle_alpha   90.00
_cell.angle_beta   90.00
_cell.angle_gamma   90.00
#
_symmetry.space_group_name_H-M   'P 1'
#
loop_
_entity.id
_entity.type
_entity.pdbx_description
1 polymer ?
#
loop_
_entity_poly.entity_id
_entity_poly.type
_entity_poly.pdbx_seq_one_letter_code
_entity_poly.pdbx_strand_id
1 'polypeptide(L)'
;MAQRDYVRKKSQPKKNKSQLMPKLMVFMTIILITLFSAILYFVSNNKPNKAIAQSISKTNPPAITLPEQPQERWAYLKALETPNASSGQFANSTANERQQILKSFANNSKITTESPSNTLLPERTNLTKSTSSTNSQMASKWILQCGAFKEKSNADTLRARLAMAGINSNISSEKLYRVTAGPYTSRDDANNALILLKNNITTNCIIANQ
;
A
#
# COMPACT_ATOMS: atom_id res chain seq x y z
N MET A 1 62.53 -55.04 -11.20
CA MET A 1 61.49 -54.87 -12.25
C MET A 1 60.26 -54.25 -11.61
N ALA A 2 59.86 -53.06 -12.02
CA ALA A 2 58.53 -52.50 -11.79
C ALA A 2 58.34 -51.30 -12.73
N GLN A 3 57.77 -51.54 -13.92
CA GLN A 3 57.32 -50.47 -14.81
C GLN A 3 56.07 -49.84 -14.19
N ARG A 4 56.09 -48.52 -14.01
CA ARG A 4 54.91 -47.75 -13.60
C ARG A 4 54.11 -47.44 -14.86
N ASP A 5 53.00 -48.16 -15.01
CA ASP A 5 51.96 -47.90 -15.99
C ASP A 5 51.35 -46.50 -15.76
N TYR A 6 51.60 -45.58 -16.69
CA TYR A 6 50.84 -44.34 -16.77
C TYR A 6 49.68 -44.54 -17.75
N VAL A 7 48.50 -44.88 -17.21
CA VAL A 7 47.24 -44.84 -17.97
C VAL A 7 46.86 -43.37 -18.21
N ARG A 8 47.16 -42.88 -19.40
CA ARG A 8 46.74 -41.57 -19.91
C ARG A 8 45.22 -41.57 -20.18
N LYS A 9 44.41 -41.13 -19.20
CA LYS A 9 42.98 -40.84 -19.46
C LYS A 9 42.86 -39.64 -20.41
N LYS A 10 42.43 -39.92 -21.64
CA LYS A 10 42.11 -38.93 -22.68
C LYS A 10 40.74 -38.29 -22.37
N SER A 11 40.72 -37.02 -21.99
CA SER A 11 39.50 -36.24 -21.78
C SER A 11 38.87 -35.84 -23.12
N GLN A 12 37.69 -36.37 -23.43
CA GLN A 12 36.88 -36.00 -24.60
C GLN A 12 36.20 -34.64 -24.36
N PRO A 13 36.31 -33.66 -25.29
CA PRO A 13 35.54 -32.41 -25.18
C PRO A 13 34.07 -32.66 -25.55
N LYS A 14 33.16 -32.34 -24.63
CA LYS A 14 31.71 -32.33 -24.89
C LYS A 14 31.40 -31.23 -25.92
N LYS A 15 31.02 -31.64 -27.13
CA LYS A 15 30.48 -30.74 -28.15
C LYS A 15 29.02 -30.44 -27.83
N ASN A 16 28.71 -29.22 -27.42
CA ASN A 16 27.35 -28.75 -27.26
C ASN A 16 26.73 -28.51 -28.64
N LYS A 17 25.98 -29.49 -29.16
CA LYS A 17 25.13 -29.32 -30.35
C LYS A 17 23.83 -28.62 -29.92
N SER A 18 23.86 -27.30 -29.77
CA SER A 18 22.63 -26.48 -29.77
C SER A 18 22.43 -25.84 -31.13
N GLN A 19 22.39 -26.66 -32.18
CA GLN A 19 21.95 -26.21 -33.49
C GLN A 19 20.49 -26.61 -33.64
N LEU A 20 19.64 -25.92 -32.88
CA LEU A 20 18.21 -25.92 -33.11
C LEU A 20 18.00 -25.42 -34.55
N MET A 21 17.38 -26.27 -35.37
CA MET A 21 17.36 -26.15 -36.83
C MET A 21 16.98 -24.73 -37.28
N PRO A 22 17.75 -24.09 -38.20
CA PRO A 22 17.53 -22.69 -38.59
C PRO A 22 16.11 -22.45 -39.15
N LYS A 23 15.51 -23.46 -39.79
CA LYS A 23 14.12 -23.39 -40.28
C LYS A 23 13.10 -23.20 -39.15
N LEU A 24 13.26 -23.91 -38.02
CA LEU A 24 12.34 -23.79 -36.88
C LEU A 24 12.42 -22.39 -36.25
N MET A 25 13.63 -21.81 -36.16
CA MET A 25 13.83 -20.43 -35.71
C MET A 25 13.13 -19.45 -36.65
N VAL A 26 13.27 -19.62 -37.97
CA VAL A 26 12.59 -18.78 -38.97
C VAL A 26 11.07 -18.90 -38.86
N PHE A 27 10.50 -20.10 -38.78
CA PHE A 27 9.05 -20.28 -38.60
C PHE A 27 8.53 -19.61 -37.32
N MET A 28 9.23 -19.75 -36.20
CA MET A 28 8.84 -19.10 -34.94
C MET A 28 8.87 -17.57 -35.04
N THR A 29 9.87 -17.00 -35.71
CA THR A 29 9.92 -15.55 -35.93
C THR A 29 8.78 -15.05 -36.82
N ILE A 30 8.46 -15.78 -37.89
CA ILE A 30 7.34 -15.42 -38.77
C ILE A 30 6.01 -15.48 -38.00
N ILE A 31 5.79 -16.52 -37.17
CA ILE A 31 4.58 -16.64 -36.34
C ILE A 31 4.47 -15.50 -35.33
N LEU A 32 5.57 -15.10 -34.69
CA LEU A 32 5.57 -13.98 -33.75
C LEU A 32 5.22 -12.66 -34.43
N ILE A 33 5.76 -12.42 -35.64
CA ILE A 33 5.51 -11.19 -36.39
C ILE A 33 4.06 -11.14 -36.89
N THR A 34 3.52 -12.25 -37.39
CA THR A 34 2.12 -12.30 -37.87
C THR A 34 1.14 -12.12 -36.71
N LEU A 35 1.37 -12.78 -35.57
CA LEU A 35 0.52 -12.67 -34.38
C LEU A 35 0.55 -11.25 -33.80
N PHE A 36 1.74 -10.64 -33.69
CA PHE A 36 1.87 -9.27 -33.20
C PHE A 36 1.22 -8.23 -34.13
N SER A 37 1.36 -8.41 -35.44
CA SER A 37 0.72 -7.52 -36.44
C SER A 37 -0.81 -7.61 -36.38
N ALA A 38 -1.37 -8.81 -36.20
CA ALA A 38 -2.82 -9.00 -36.03
C ALA A 38 -3.35 -8.33 -34.74
N ILE A 39 -2.59 -8.40 -33.64
CA ILE A 39 -2.93 -7.72 -32.38
C ILE A 39 -2.93 -6.20 -32.55
N LEU A 40 -1.88 -5.64 -33.18
CA LEU A 40 -1.82 -4.20 -33.44
C LEU A 40 -2.95 -3.72 -34.36
N TYR A 41 -3.31 -4.52 -35.36
CA TYR A 41 -4.48 -4.24 -36.20
C TYR A 41 -5.77 -4.20 -35.38
N PHE A 42 -5.97 -5.14 -34.47
CA PHE A 42 -7.15 -5.17 -33.60
C PHE A 42 -7.22 -3.97 -32.65
N VAL A 43 -6.09 -3.57 -32.03
CA VAL A 43 -6.02 -2.39 -31.15
C VAL A 43 -6.23 -1.10 -31.94
N SER A 44 -5.69 -1.01 -33.15
CA SER A 44 -5.85 0.16 -34.02
C SER A 44 -7.29 0.34 -34.51
N ASN A 45 -7.95 -0.77 -34.83
CA ASN A 45 -9.32 -0.74 -35.34
C ASN A 45 -10.35 -0.49 -34.23
N ASN A 46 -10.02 -0.83 -32.99
CA ASN A 46 -10.86 -0.57 -31.83
C ASN A 46 -10.46 0.76 -31.18
N LYS A 47 -10.85 1.89 -31.80
CA LYS A 47 -10.81 3.19 -31.12
C LYS A 47 -11.80 3.14 -29.95
N PRO A 48 -11.38 3.22 -28.67
CA PRO A 48 -12.34 3.44 -27.59
C PRO A 48 -13.03 4.77 -27.88
N ASN A 49 -14.35 4.73 -27.94
CA ASN A 49 -15.18 5.90 -28.21
C ASN A 49 -14.81 7.00 -27.21
N LYS A 50 -14.24 8.10 -27.70
CA LYS A 50 -13.97 9.28 -26.88
C LYS A 50 -15.32 10.01 -26.73
N ALA A 51 -16.12 9.59 -25.77
CA ALA A 51 -17.38 10.24 -25.39
C ALA A 51 -17.30 10.63 -23.90
N ILE A 52 -16.99 11.89 -23.56
CA ILE A 52 -17.83 13.11 -23.58
C ILE A 52 -18.60 13.25 -22.26
N ALA A 53 -18.34 14.36 -21.59
CA ALA A 53 -19.08 14.88 -20.44
C ALA A 53 -20.59 14.86 -20.70
N GLN A 54 -21.36 14.25 -19.81
CA GLN A 54 -22.82 14.24 -19.87
C GLN A 54 -23.37 15.67 -19.68
N SER A 55 -23.98 16.19 -20.73
CA SER A 55 -24.83 17.38 -20.69
C SER A 55 -26.13 17.05 -19.95
N ILE A 56 -26.51 17.94 -19.04
CA ILE A 56 -27.78 17.94 -18.32
C ILE A 56 -28.92 18.23 -19.31
N SER A 57 -29.89 17.33 -19.44
CA SER A 57 -31.17 17.61 -20.13
C SER A 57 -32.28 17.75 -19.08
N LYS A 58 -33.01 18.87 -19.13
CA LYS A 58 -34.16 19.20 -18.27
C LYS A 58 -35.38 18.33 -18.61
N THR A 59 -36.19 17.97 -17.61
CA THR A 59 -37.57 17.50 -17.81
C THR A 59 -38.50 18.08 -16.74
N ASN A 60 -39.72 18.45 -17.16
CA ASN A 60 -40.80 19.08 -16.40
C ASN A 60 -41.37 18.19 -15.26
N PRO A 61 -42.03 18.76 -14.23
CA PRO A 61 -42.42 18.04 -13.02
C PRO A 61 -43.79 17.38 -13.13
N PRO A 62 -43.99 16.24 -12.46
CA PRO A 62 -45.26 16.02 -11.76
C PRO A 62 -45.08 15.48 -10.33
N ALA A 63 -45.93 16.04 -9.45
CA ALA A 63 -46.55 15.49 -8.25
C ALA A 63 -45.69 14.78 -7.17
N ILE A 64 -45.55 15.51 -6.06
CA ILE A 64 -45.31 15.16 -4.65
C ILE A 64 -45.85 13.77 -4.24
N THR A 65 -44.97 12.85 -3.80
CA THR A 65 -45.07 12.04 -2.56
C THR A 65 -43.90 11.02 -2.48
N LEU A 66 -42.77 11.38 -1.87
CA LEU A 66 -41.75 10.46 -1.31
C LEU A 66 -40.77 11.31 -0.45
N PRO A 67 -40.21 10.78 0.66
CA PRO A 67 -39.46 11.59 1.63
C PRO A 67 -38.27 12.28 0.98
N GLU A 68 -38.03 13.53 1.38
CA GLU A 68 -37.05 14.43 0.80
C GLU A 68 -35.67 13.75 0.67
N GLN A 69 -35.12 13.75 -0.54
CA GLN A 69 -33.80 13.20 -0.84
C GLN A 69 -32.77 13.87 0.09
N PRO A 70 -31.84 13.11 0.72
CA PRO A 70 -30.85 13.68 1.62
C PRO A 70 -30.06 14.78 0.91
N GLN A 71 -30.11 16.00 1.46
CA GLN A 71 -29.46 17.17 0.89
C GLN A 71 -27.99 16.89 0.59
N GLU A 72 -27.63 17.08 -0.67
CA GLU A 72 -26.28 16.86 -1.14
C GLU A 72 -25.36 17.98 -0.63
N ARG A 73 -24.19 17.57 -0.09
CA ARG A 73 -23.18 18.40 0.60
C ARG A 73 -22.67 19.63 -0.16
N TRP A 74 -23.03 19.79 -1.42
CA TRP A 74 -22.59 20.87 -2.30
C TRP A 74 -23.58 22.05 -2.41
N ALA A 75 -24.75 21.99 -1.77
CA ALA A 75 -25.63 23.16 -1.63
C ALA A 75 -25.06 24.25 -0.69
N TYR A 76 -24.13 23.89 0.20
CA TYR A 76 -23.58 24.81 1.21
C TYR A 76 -22.63 25.88 0.63
N LEU A 77 -21.97 25.60 -0.50
CA LEU A 77 -20.98 26.52 -1.08
C LEU A 77 -21.60 27.60 -1.97
N LYS A 78 -22.89 27.48 -2.33
CA LYS A 78 -23.59 28.45 -3.19
C LYS A 78 -24.32 29.54 -2.39
N ALA A 79 -24.35 29.42 -1.05
CA ALA A 79 -24.90 30.44 -0.16
C ALA A 79 -23.89 31.54 0.21
N LEU A 80 -22.62 31.42 -0.19
CA LEU A 80 -21.59 32.43 0.10
C LEU A 80 -21.39 33.48 -1.02
N GLU A 81 -22.22 33.45 -2.05
CA GLU A 81 -22.11 34.34 -3.22
C GLU A 81 -23.18 35.45 -3.22
N THR A 82 -23.50 36.02 -2.05
CA THR A 82 -24.22 37.31 -2.00
C THR A 82 -23.43 38.31 -1.17
N PRO A 83 -22.65 39.19 -1.81
CA PRO A 83 -22.13 40.37 -1.17
C PRO A 83 -23.21 41.45 -1.25
N ASN A 84 -24.06 41.59 -0.22
CA ASN A 84 -24.64 42.89 0.07
C ASN A 84 -24.98 43.09 1.54
N ALA A 85 -24.60 44.27 2.02
CA ALA A 85 -24.68 44.71 3.38
C ALA A 85 -26.12 45.03 3.83
N SER A 86 -26.30 45.00 5.15
CA SER A 86 -27.40 45.60 5.96
C SER A 86 -28.72 44.80 6.10
N SER A 87 -28.80 44.03 7.19
CA SER A 87 -29.81 44.30 8.22
C SER A 87 -29.28 43.78 9.56
N GLY A 88 -29.30 44.66 10.56
CA GLY A 88 -28.88 44.35 11.93
C GLY A 88 -29.82 43.34 12.60
N GLN A 89 -29.41 42.89 13.79
CA GLN A 89 -30.13 42.05 14.74
C GLN A 89 -29.78 40.54 14.79
N PHE A 90 -28.51 40.12 14.70
CA PHE A 90 -28.08 38.81 15.25
C PHE A 90 -26.61 38.83 15.72
N ALA A 91 -26.26 39.74 16.64
CA ALA A 91 -24.89 39.81 17.19
C ALA A 91 -24.77 39.36 18.66
N ASN A 92 -25.89 39.12 19.36
CA ASN A 92 -25.85 38.97 20.83
C ASN A 92 -25.96 37.52 21.33
N SER A 93 -26.24 36.53 20.48
CA SER A 93 -26.32 35.12 20.90
C SER A 93 -25.01 34.35 20.68
N THR A 94 -24.28 34.62 19.60
CA THR A 94 -23.07 33.88 19.23
C THR A 94 -21.85 34.23 20.09
N ALA A 95 -21.81 35.43 20.66
CA ALA A 95 -20.76 35.84 21.61
C ALA A 95 -20.86 35.09 22.94
N ASN A 96 -22.08 34.92 23.47
CA ASN A 96 -22.32 34.18 24.70
C ASN A 96 -22.02 32.68 24.54
N GLU A 97 -22.36 32.11 23.39
CA GLU A 97 -22.08 30.70 23.08
C GLU A 97 -20.57 30.42 22.94
N ARG A 98 -19.84 31.29 22.24
CA ARG A 98 -18.36 31.22 22.18
C ARG A 98 -17.72 31.34 23.57
N GLN A 99 -18.23 32.19 24.45
CA GLN A 99 -17.72 32.32 25.81
C GLN A 99 -18.07 31.10 26.68
N GLN A 100 -19.22 30.45 26.48
CA GLN A 100 -19.56 29.20 27.17
C GLN A 100 -18.62 28.06 26.78
N ILE A 101 -18.27 27.95 25.50
CA ILE A 101 -17.32 26.94 25.00
C ILE A 101 -15.92 27.16 25.58
N LEU A 102 -15.44 28.41 25.65
CA LEU A 102 -14.12 28.69 26.26
C LEU A 102 -14.07 28.37 27.75
N LYS A 103 -15.18 28.59 28.47
CA LYS A 103 -15.27 28.28 29.91
C LYS A 103 -15.33 26.78 30.20
N SER A 104 -15.94 25.97 29.32
CA SER A 104 -15.98 24.51 29.51
C SER A 104 -14.60 23.86 29.37
N PHE A 105 -13.76 24.36 28.46
CA PHE A 105 -12.36 23.93 28.37
C PHE A 105 -11.54 24.30 29.61
N ALA A 106 -11.78 25.49 30.18
CA ALA A 106 -11.09 25.92 31.41
C ALA A 106 -11.48 25.09 32.64
N ASN A 107 -12.74 24.69 32.76
CA ASN A 107 -13.20 23.86 33.88
C ASN A 107 -12.74 22.39 33.80
N ASN A 108 -12.50 21.86 32.59
CA ASN A 108 -12.06 20.47 32.42
C ASN A 108 -10.53 20.27 32.50
N SER A 109 -9.74 21.34 32.59
CA SER A 109 -8.27 21.29 32.59
C SER A 109 -7.63 21.31 33.98
N LYS A 110 -8.38 21.05 35.06
CA LYS A 110 -7.83 20.89 36.41
C LYS A 110 -7.65 19.41 36.77
N ILE A 111 -6.88 18.69 35.94
CA ILE A 111 -6.15 17.49 36.34
C ILE A 111 -4.75 17.60 35.70
N THR A 112 -3.83 18.13 36.51
CA THR A 112 -2.39 17.76 36.56
C THR A 112 -1.52 18.06 35.34
N THR A 113 -0.94 19.29 35.35
CA THR A 113 0.50 19.59 35.20
C THR A 113 1.34 18.37 35.64
N GLU A 114 2.41 17.90 35.00
CA GLU A 114 3.72 18.57 34.96
C GLU A 114 4.66 17.95 33.89
N SER A 115 5.52 18.81 33.31
CA SER A 115 6.77 18.52 32.59
C SER A 115 7.57 19.85 32.57
N PRO A 116 8.93 19.95 32.57
CA PRO A 116 10.01 18.93 32.51
C PRO A 116 11.23 19.15 33.48
N SER A 117 12.20 18.20 33.43
CA SER A 117 13.66 18.27 33.77
C SER A 117 14.18 18.38 35.23
N ASN A 118 14.92 17.35 35.69
CA ASN A 118 16.35 17.43 36.09
C ASN A 118 16.96 16.04 36.47
N THR A 119 18.25 15.90 36.14
CA THR A 119 19.17 14.74 36.16
C THR A 119 19.47 14.11 37.54
N LEU A 120 19.62 12.77 37.60
CA LEU A 120 20.73 11.98 38.21
C LEU A 120 20.39 10.47 38.34
N LEU A 121 21.30 9.59 37.87
CA LEU A 121 21.41 8.14 38.21
C LEU A 121 21.79 7.94 39.71
N PRO A 122 21.80 6.73 40.34
CA PRO A 122 21.57 5.35 39.87
C PRO A 122 20.69 4.48 40.83
N GLU A 123 20.60 3.17 40.49
CA GLU A 123 20.56 2.02 41.41
C GLU A 123 19.27 1.17 41.47
N ARG A 124 19.40 0.01 40.80
CA ARG A 124 18.98 -1.35 41.21
C ARG A 124 17.51 -1.78 41.21
N THR A 125 17.29 -2.65 40.22
CA THR A 125 16.80 -4.03 40.37
C THR A 125 15.37 -4.28 39.90
N ASN A 126 15.32 -4.59 38.60
CA ASN A 126 14.38 -5.49 37.95
C ASN A 126 14.14 -6.80 38.74
N LEU A 127 12.94 -7.36 38.65
CA LEU A 127 12.59 -8.78 38.39
C LEU A 127 11.04 -8.86 38.42
N THR A 128 10.28 -9.40 37.47
CA THR A 128 10.48 -10.55 36.57
C THR A 128 9.33 -10.49 35.52
N LYS A 129 9.45 -10.72 34.21
CA LYS A 129 10.45 -11.43 33.41
C LYS A 129 10.37 -10.99 31.93
N SER A 130 11.29 -10.12 31.52
CA SER A 130 11.89 -10.19 30.19
C SER A 130 12.73 -11.46 30.16
N THR A 131 12.55 -12.32 29.16
CA THR A 131 13.52 -13.37 28.82
C THR A 131 14.06 -13.04 27.45
N SER A 132 15.18 -12.33 27.41
CA SER A 132 16.16 -12.52 26.35
C SER A 132 17.05 -13.71 26.75
N SER A 133 17.20 -14.63 25.78
CA SER A 133 18.14 -15.76 25.72
C SER A 133 17.85 -17.01 26.57
N THR A 134 17.08 -17.93 25.99
CA THR A 134 17.45 -19.35 26.01
C THR A 134 17.11 -19.95 24.65
N ASN A 135 18.13 -19.97 23.79
CA ASN A 135 18.32 -20.93 22.71
C ASN A 135 17.07 -21.36 21.91
N SER A 136 16.63 -20.54 20.93
CA SER A 136 16.03 -21.11 19.72
C SER A 136 16.93 -20.74 18.55
N GLN A 137 17.95 -21.56 18.43
CA GLN A 137 18.81 -21.71 17.26
C GLN A 137 17.99 -21.51 15.98
N MET A 138 18.50 -20.68 15.07
CA MET A 138 17.97 -20.58 13.70
C MET A 138 16.45 -20.28 13.62
N ALA A 139 15.89 -19.49 14.54
CA ALA A 139 14.52 -18.98 14.41
C ALA A 139 14.48 -17.94 13.27
N SER A 140 14.17 -18.43 12.08
CA SER A 140 14.07 -17.67 10.84
C SER A 140 13.05 -16.55 11.03
N LYS A 141 13.48 -15.29 10.85
CA LYS A 141 12.63 -14.11 11.01
C LYS A 141 11.88 -13.90 9.71
N TRP A 142 10.64 -14.35 9.65
CA TRP A 142 9.83 -14.26 8.44
C TRP A 142 9.34 -12.83 8.23
N ILE A 143 9.29 -12.39 6.98
CA ILE A 143 8.71 -11.11 6.59
C ILE A 143 7.80 -11.32 5.40
N LEU A 144 6.86 -10.40 5.21
CA LEU A 144 5.99 -10.42 4.06
C LEU A 144 6.33 -9.29 3.09
N GLN A 145 6.88 -9.61 1.92
CA GLN A 145 7.22 -8.63 0.86
C GLN A 145 6.00 -8.38 -0.03
N CYS A 146 5.41 -7.19 0.07
CA CYS A 146 4.19 -6.84 -0.66
C CYS A 146 4.44 -6.05 -1.95
N GLY A 147 5.66 -5.56 -2.16
CA GLY A 147 6.05 -4.90 -3.41
C GLY A 147 7.38 -4.17 -3.34
N ALA A 148 7.86 -3.76 -4.50
CA ALA A 148 9.02 -2.88 -4.64
C ALA A 148 8.73 -1.83 -5.72
N PHE A 149 8.88 -0.56 -5.39
CA PHE A 149 8.56 0.56 -6.26
C PHE A 149 9.78 1.44 -6.52
N LYS A 150 9.82 2.06 -7.69
CA LYS A 150 10.85 3.06 -8.02
C LYS A 150 10.59 4.39 -7.31
N GLU A 151 9.32 4.70 -7.08
CA GLU A 151 8.87 5.94 -6.46
C GLU A 151 8.38 5.69 -5.03
N LYS A 152 8.71 6.62 -4.13
CA LYS A 152 8.29 6.57 -2.73
C LYS A 152 6.77 6.70 -2.58
N SER A 153 6.12 7.54 -3.39
CA SER A 153 4.67 7.75 -3.36
C SER A 153 3.87 6.46 -3.57
N ASN A 154 4.30 5.60 -4.50
CA ASN A 154 3.67 4.31 -4.74
C ASN A 154 3.84 3.35 -3.55
N ALA A 155 5.02 3.38 -2.92
CA ALA A 155 5.28 2.62 -1.70
C ALA A 155 4.45 3.13 -0.50
N ASP A 156 4.30 4.44 -0.35
CA ASP A 156 3.48 5.07 0.68
C ASP A 156 2.00 4.76 0.49
N THR A 157 1.52 4.76 -0.75
CA THR A 157 0.15 4.33 -1.09
C THR A 157 -0.09 2.87 -0.70
N LEU A 158 0.86 1.98 -1.00
CA LEU A 158 0.76 0.58 -0.60
C LEU A 158 0.80 0.42 0.92
N ARG A 159 1.69 1.15 1.60
CA ARG A 159 1.79 1.16 3.06
C ARG A 159 0.50 1.65 3.72
N ALA A 160 -0.13 2.68 3.17
CA ALA A 160 -1.42 3.18 3.67
C ALA A 160 -2.52 2.12 3.52
N ARG A 161 -2.58 1.41 2.38
CA ARG A 161 -3.53 0.30 2.20
C ARG A 161 -3.29 -0.83 3.20
N LEU A 162 -2.04 -1.19 3.45
CA LEU A 162 -1.67 -2.21 4.45
C LEU A 162 -2.12 -1.78 5.85
N ALA A 163 -1.86 -0.52 6.23
CA ALA A 163 -2.27 0.03 7.52
C ALA A 163 -3.81 0.04 7.68
N MET A 164 -4.57 0.32 6.62
CA MET A 164 -6.03 0.26 6.64
C MET A 164 -6.56 -1.17 6.82
N ALA A 165 -5.84 -2.19 6.34
CA ALA A 165 -6.15 -3.59 6.63
C ALA A 165 -5.66 -4.04 8.03
N GLY A 166 -5.15 -3.12 8.84
CA GLY A 166 -4.64 -3.40 10.19
C GLY A 166 -3.23 -3.97 10.22
N ILE A 167 -2.49 -3.94 9.11
CA ILE A 167 -1.15 -4.51 9.02
C ILE A 167 -0.12 -3.39 8.90
N ASN A 168 0.76 -3.29 9.89
CA ASN A 168 1.83 -2.30 9.85
C ASN A 168 2.93 -2.76 8.88
N SER A 169 3.31 -1.87 7.95
CA SER A 169 4.35 -2.13 6.97
C SER A 169 5.45 -1.08 7.01
N ASN A 170 6.68 -1.52 6.77
CA ASN A 170 7.89 -0.73 6.67
C ASN A 170 8.33 -0.55 5.22
N ILE A 171 9.00 0.56 4.92
CA ILE A 171 9.58 0.85 3.61
C ILE A 171 11.10 0.88 3.75
N SER A 172 11.81 -0.01 3.04
CA SER A 172 13.28 0.01 2.92
C SER A 172 13.69 0.71 1.63
N SER A 173 14.67 1.63 1.71
CA SER A 173 15.13 2.49 0.62
C SER A 173 16.57 2.17 0.19
N GLU A 174 16.86 0.90 -0.09
CA GLU A 174 18.21 0.48 -0.51
C GLU A 174 18.53 0.81 -1.98
N LYS A 175 17.66 0.38 -2.90
CA LYS A 175 17.86 0.55 -4.36
C LYS A 175 16.54 0.83 -5.09
N LEU A 176 15.47 0.26 -4.53
CA LEU A 176 14.06 0.53 -4.80
C LEU A 176 13.36 0.63 -3.44
N TYR A 177 12.20 1.28 -3.38
CA TYR A 177 11.37 1.34 -2.18
C TYR A 177 10.64 0.01 -2.00
N ARG A 178 11.15 -0.85 -1.13
CA ARG A 178 10.56 -2.16 -0.81
C ARG A 178 9.58 -2.02 0.34
N VAL A 179 8.37 -2.53 0.18
CA VAL A 179 7.35 -2.53 1.22
C VAL A 179 7.29 -3.92 1.85
N THR A 180 7.62 -3.99 3.14
CA THR A 180 7.63 -5.23 3.94
C THR A 180 6.70 -5.09 5.13
N ALA A 181 5.83 -6.08 5.34
CA ALA A 181 4.99 -6.15 6.53
C ALA A 181 5.63 -7.10 7.54
N GLY A 182 5.78 -6.60 8.78
CA GLY A 182 6.06 -7.34 10.02
C GLY A 182 7.25 -8.32 10.03
N PRO A 183 8.03 -8.39 11.11
CA PRO A 183 8.73 -9.61 11.42
C PRO A 183 7.80 -10.61 12.12
N TYR A 184 7.65 -11.79 11.54
CA TYR A 184 6.89 -12.92 12.08
C TYR A 184 7.84 -13.98 12.62
N THR A 185 7.47 -14.58 13.75
CA THR A 185 8.26 -15.61 14.44
C THR A 185 8.05 -16.99 13.84
N SER A 186 6.90 -17.25 13.22
CA SER A 186 6.59 -18.49 12.52
C SER A 186 6.17 -18.23 11.08
N ARG A 187 6.37 -19.23 10.22
CA ARG A 187 5.83 -19.23 8.86
C ARG A 187 4.31 -19.23 8.86
N ASP A 188 3.67 -19.88 9.84
CA ASP A 188 2.21 -19.96 9.93
C ASP A 188 1.59 -18.60 10.27
N ASP A 189 2.24 -17.81 11.13
CA ASP A 189 1.81 -16.43 11.42
C ASP A 189 1.87 -15.57 10.15
N ALA A 190 2.94 -15.72 9.36
CA ALA A 190 3.09 -15.03 8.08
C ALA A 190 2.05 -15.50 7.03
N ASN A 191 1.71 -16.80 7.02
CA ASN A 191 0.65 -17.36 6.17
C ASN A 191 -0.71 -16.77 6.53
N ASN A 192 -1.05 -16.69 7.81
CA ASN A 192 -2.32 -16.12 8.29
C ASN A 192 -2.44 -14.65 7.88
N ALA A 193 -1.37 -13.86 8.04
CA ALA A 193 -1.32 -12.48 7.59
C ALA A 193 -1.48 -12.36 6.05
N LEU A 194 -0.85 -13.25 5.28
CA LEU A 194 -0.99 -13.29 3.82
C LEU A 194 -2.43 -13.60 3.39
N ILE A 195 -3.12 -14.52 4.06
CA ILE A 195 -4.53 -14.84 3.79
C ILE A 195 -5.41 -13.62 4.10
N LEU A 196 -5.18 -12.97 5.24
CA LEU A 196 -5.89 -11.74 5.60
C LEU A 196 -5.73 -10.67 4.53
N LEU A 197 -4.51 -10.49 4.02
CA LEU A 197 -4.22 -9.53 2.96
C LEU A 197 -4.91 -9.88 1.66
N LYS A 198 -4.89 -11.15 1.25
CA LYS A 198 -5.50 -11.59 -0.02
C LYS A 198 -7.01 -11.35 -0.05
N ASN A 199 -7.67 -11.37 1.11
CA ASN A 199 -9.11 -11.15 1.23
C ASN A 199 -9.48 -9.66 1.30
N ASN A 200 -8.62 -8.83 1.90
CA ASN A 200 -8.92 -7.40 2.15
C ASN A 200 -8.27 -6.44 1.15
N ILE A 201 -7.15 -6.85 0.54
CA ILE A 201 -6.35 -6.03 -0.36
C ILE A 201 -6.03 -6.84 -1.61
N THR A 202 -6.31 -6.29 -2.78
CA THR A 202 -5.95 -6.87 -4.09
C THR A 202 -4.46 -6.75 -4.40
N THR A 203 -3.60 -7.10 -3.44
CA THR A 203 -2.13 -7.01 -3.55
C THR A 203 -1.49 -8.36 -3.25
N ASN A 204 -0.62 -8.82 -4.14
CA ASN A 204 0.11 -10.06 -3.99
C ASN A 204 1.36 -9.83 -3.13
N CYS A 205 1.34 -10.32 -1.90
CA CYS A 205 2.51 -10.37 -1.06
C CYS A 205 3.15 -11.76 -1.08
N ILE A 206 4.47 -11.83 -0.91
CA ILE A 206 5.24 -13.08 -0.84
C ILE A 206 5.92 -13.21 0.52
N ILE A 207 5.92 -14.42 1.07
CA ILE A 207 6.63 -14.71 2.32
C ILE A 207 8.11 -14.87 1.98
N ALA A 208 8.95 -14.10 2.67
CA ALA A 208 10.39 -14.18 2.59
C ALA A 208 10.96 -14.46 3.98
N ASN A 209 12.06 -15.18 4.03
CA ASN A 209 12.85 -15.34 5.24
C ASN A 209 13.91 -14.23 5.26
N GLN A 210 14.08 -13.56 6.40
CA GLN A 210 15.16 -12.59 6.60
C GLN A 210 16.45 -13.31 7.00
#